data_AF-A0A7S8F601-F1
#
_entry.id   AF-A0A7S8F601-F1
#
_cell.length_a   1.000
_cell.length_b   1.000
_cell.length_c   1.000
_cell.angle_alpha   90.00
_cell.angle_beta   90.00
_cell.angle_gamma   90.00
#
_symmetry.space_group_name_H-M   'P 1'
#
loop_
_entity.id
_entity.type
_entity.pdbx_description
1 polymer ?
#
loop_
_entity_poly.entity_id
_entity_poly.type
_entity_poly.pdbx_seq_one_letter_code
_entity_poly.pdbx_strand_id
1 'polypeptide(L)'
;MHQINKGLITIVFSVTSYCYADTIKVSPIGVIDSTDLLISKNIASNFFAARDTYGMRSNAVVAAFQANPEKPFDFPILGFADLSDMANYQDRDSVTLYADNTAPSLNSWEIISNTKFTENSLISNQLDKMKIKQGMVLDTDEQEKWSSYVIKVESDRIITAGWVNSKTKKIGTPKDGTRVLINPVTKIWTSNFNSFIPKESLATSAAIQENGLINAKVELPNAINGIDTIVLPQSRYGGTAAYLARNAEGGYKQRWRVGFISLGSEINFRSSDSTVTSPQIGFLEDSSAENGLVFTGKNKKNSILWRNNNRIMAEIDSNGLISKIGYKTIKIDNDTNLSDEVGRYIINSNHNITLKLPSIEKVFKGYTIKVSKVTPLGNVTFETLELKTKINNSRKLTINNKEWNKEAFFDGENWYVY
;
A
#
# COMPACT_ATOMS: atom_id res chain seq x y z
N MET A 1 -4.96 60.59 -48.28
CA MET A 1 -4.75 59.25 -47.70
C MET A 1 -4.09 59.45 -46.34
N HIS A 2 -4.82 59.68 -45.24
CA HIS A 2 -5.64 58.74 -44.49
C HIS A 2 -4.92 57.42 -44.17
N GLN A 3 -4.25 57.36 -43.01
CA GLN A 3 -4.49 56.26 -42.07
C GLN A 3 -4.05 56.67 -40.65
N ILE A 4 -5.02 56.59 -39.76
CA ILE A 4 -4.93 56.74 -38.31
C ILE A 4 -4.37 55.42 -37.77
N ASN A 5 -3.30 55.46 -36.98
CA ASN A 5 -2.94 54.34 -36.11
C ASN A 5 -3.16 54.74 -34.66
N LYS A 6 -4.29 54.28 -34.10
CA LYS A 6 -4.58 54.27 -32.68
C LYS A 6 -3.71 53.18 -32.05
N GLY A 7 -2.57 53.57 -31.48
CA GLY A 7 -1.77 52.72 -30.62
C GLY A 7 -2.48 52.56 -29.27
N LEU A 8 -3.05 51.39 -29.06
CA LEU A 8 -3.65 50.92 -27.82
C LEU A 8 -2.60 50.97 -26.69
N ILE A 9 -2.80 51.81 -25.67
CA ILE A 9 -2.02 51.76 -24.42
C ILE A 9 -2.62 50.62 -23.59
N THR A 10 -2.00 49.44 -23.65
CA THR A 10 -2.28 48.36 -22.70
C THR A 10 -1.47 48.64 -21.44
N ILE A 11 -2.14 49.18 -20.42
CA ILE A 11 -1.62 49.18 -19.05
C ILE A 11 -1.75 47.76 -18.53
N VAL A 12 -0.65 47.00 -18.55
CA VAL A 12 -0.57 45.71 -17.86
C VAL A 12 -0.43 46.01 -16.37
N PHE A 13 -1.52 45.88 -15.62
CA PHE A 13 -1.44 45.71 -14.17
C PHE A 13 -0.85 44.32 -13.91
N SER A 14 0.48 44.23 -13.85
CA SER A 14 1.11 43.11 -13.17
C SER A 14 0.86 43.31 -11.68
N VAL A 15 -0.09 42.58 -11.12
CA VAL A 15 -0.19 42.41 -9.66
C VAL A 15 1.01 41.55 -9.27
N THR A 16 2.17 42.18 -9.14
CA THR A 16 3.32 41.56 -8.48
C THR A 16 2.97 41.47 -7.01
N SER A 17 2.54 40.30 -6.56
CA SER A 17 2.50 39.97 -5.14
C SER A 17 3.95 39.91 -4.65
N TYR A 18 4.53 41.07 -4.34
CA TYR A 18 5.72 41.14 -3.50
C TYR A 18 5.28 40.79 -2.09
N CYS A 19 5.34 39.50 -1.73
CA CYS A 19 5.36 39.12 -0.33
C CYS A 19 6.74 39.48 0.21
N TYR A 20 6.89 40.72 0.71
CA TYR A 20 7.93 41.03 1.67
C TYR A 20 7.65 40.19 2.91
N ALA A 21 8.52 39.22 3.18
CA ALA A 21 8.58 38.59 4.48
C ALA A 21 9.20 39.60 5.46
N ASP A 22 8.38 40.53 5.96
CA ASP A 22 8.72 41.23 7.19
C ASP A 22 8.95 40.18 8.28
N THR A 23 10.00 40.35 9.08
CA THR A 23 10.38 39.41 10.15
C THR A 23 9.25 39.26 11.15
N ILE A 24 8.45 38.22 10.99
CA ILE A 24 7.39 37.82 11.93
C ILE A 24 8.06 37.49 13.27
N LYS A 25 7.59 38.13 14.35
CA LYS A 25 8.10 37.83 15.69
C LYS A 25 7.62 36.45 16.13
N VAL A 26 8.57 35.57 16.39
CA VAL A 26 8.33 34.22 16.92
C VAL A 26 8.77 34.15 18.39
N SER A 27 8.01 33.43 19.19
CA SER A 27 8.37 33.08 20.57
C SER A 27 9.67 32.25 20.61
N PRO A 28 10.31 32.10 21.78
CA PRO A 28 11.52 31.28 21.93
C PRO A 28 11.38 29.82 21.50
N ILE A 29 10.14 29.32 21.37
CA ILE A 29 9.81 27.96 20.92
C ILE A 29 9.30 27.93 19.47
N GLY A 30 9.48 29.01 18.69
CA GLY A 30 9.15 29.07 17.26
C GLY A 30 7.67 29.25 16.93
N VAL A 31 6.81 29.49 17.93
CA VAL A 31 5.39 29.80 17.72
C VAL A 31 5.24 31.28 17.41
N ILE A 32 4.46 31.62 16.38
CA ILE A 32 4.12 33.00 16.02
C ILE A 32 3.52 33.73 17.23
N ASP A 33 4.04 34.91 17.55
CA ASP A 33 3.51 35.75 18.64
C ASP A 33 2.21 36.43 18.17
N SER A 34 1.07 35.89 18.56
CA SER A 34 -0.26 36.38 18.17
C SER A 34 -0.60 37.78 18.70
N THR A 35 0.25 38.36 19.56
CA THR A 35 0.08 39.74 20.05
C THR A 35 0.67 40.80 19.12
N ASP A 36 1.36 40.39 18.07
CA ASP A 36 1.92 41.29 17.06
C ASP A 36 0.81 41.84 16.14
N LEU A 37 0.45 43.10 16.36
CA LEU A 37 -0.61 43.83 15.63
C LEU A 37 -0.38 43.86 14.10
N LEU A 38 0.87 43.73 13.62
CA LEU A 38 1.19 43.72 12.19
C LEU A 38 0.73 42.42 11.50
N ILE A 39 0.67 41.30 12.23
CA ILE A 39 0.26 39.99 11.72
C ILE A 39 -1.21 40.00 11.29
N SER A 40 -2.08 40.72 12.02
CA SER A 40 -3.51 40.82 11.69
C SER A 40 -3.79 41.36 10.28
N LYS A 41 -2.84 42.10 9.70
CA LYS A 41 -2.94 42.70 8.36
C LYS A 41 -2.24 41.91 7.25
N ASN A 42 -1.26 41.06 7.60
CA ASN A 42 -0.40 40.34 6.65
C ASN A 42 -0.82 38.87 6.43
N ILE A 43 -1.86 38.38 7.09
CA ILE A 43 -2.47 37.08 6.77
C ILE A 43 -3.39 37.27 5.57
N ALA A 44 -2.96 36.81 4.40
CA ALA A 44 -3.85 36.69 3.25
C ALA A 44 -5.01 35.75 3.64
N SER A 45 -6.24 36.27 3.63
CA SER A 45 -7.41 35.49 4.05
C SER A 45 -7.68 34.32 3.10
N ASN A 46 -7.31 34.45 1.82
CA ASN A 46 -7.40 33.40 0.81
C ASN A 46 -6.28 33.56 -0.24
N PHE A 47 -5.83 32.44 -0.81
CA PHE A 47 -4.97 32.40 -1.99
C PHE A 47 -5.67 31.59 -3.09
N PHE A 48 -5.94 32.22 -4.23
CA PHE A 48 -6.52 31.57 -5.40
C PHE A 48 -5.51 31.62 -6.54
N ALA A 49 -5.21 30.47 -7.13
CA ALA A 49 -4.31 30.36 -8.27
C ALA A 49 -4.98 29.56 -9.39
N ALA A 50 -4.98 30.13 -10.59
CA ALA A 50 -5.43 29.49 -11.81
C ALA A 50 -4.59 30.02 -12.97
N ARG A 51 -4.12 29.12 -13.82
CA ARG A 51 -3.42 29.44 -15.08
C ARG A 51 -3.51 28.25 -16.02
N ASP A 52 -3.33 28.52 -17.30
CA ASP A 52 -3.03 27.47 -18.25
C ASP A 52 -1.57 27.02 -18.05
N THR A 53 -1.40 25.71 -17.93
CA THR A 53 -0.09 25.06 -17.91
C THR A 53 0.41 24.90 -19.35
N TYR A 54 1.71 25.06 -19.55
CA TYR A 54 2.33 24.82 -20.86
C TYR A 54 3.80 24.48 -20.71
N GLY A 55 4.35 23.77 -21.71
CA GLY A 55 5.78 23.46 -21.75
C GLY A 55 6.22 22.57 -20.59
N MET A 56 7.27 23.00 -19.87
CA MET A 56 7.95 22.23 -18.82
C MET A 56 8.27 23.09 -17.59
N ARG A 57 8.74 22.44 -16.52
CA ARG A 57 9.25 23.04 -15.30
C ARG A 57 8.23 23.97 -14.64
N SER A 58 8.62 25.20 -14.31
CA SER A 58 7.77 26.21 -13.69
C SER A 58 6.57 26.64 -14.55
N ASN A 59 6.57 26.37 -15.86
CA ASN A 59 5.44 26.70 -16.73
C ASN A 59 4.37 25.61 -16.77
N ALA A 60 4.73 24.38 -16.39
CA ALA A 60 3.83 23.24 -16.35
C ALA A 60 3.08 23.12 -15.01
N VAL A 61 3.19 24.12 -14.12
CA VAL A 61 2.59 24.10 -12.78
C VAL A 61 1.81 25.35 -12.40
N VAL A 62 0.67 25.17 -11.73
CA VAL A 62 -0.15 26.28 -11.19
C VAL A 62 0.41 26.79 -9.86
N ALA A 63 0.64 25.90 -8.89
CA ALA A 63 1.22 26.24 -7.58
C ALA A 63 2.35 25.26 -7.23
N ALA A 64 3.48 25.79 -6.74
CA ALA A 64 4.63 24.96 -6.39
C ALA A 64 5.31 25.42 -5.08
N PHE A 65 5.62 24.48 -4.20
CA PHE A 65 6.24 24.72 -2.90
C PHE A 65 7.49 23.86 -2.75
N GLN A 66 8.63 24.46 -2.45
CA GLN A 66 9.89 23.73 -2.20
C GLN A 66 10.44 24.09 -0.83
N ALA A 67 10.86 23.06 -0.09
CA ALA A 67 11.60 23.23 1.15
C ALA A 67 13.06 22.77 0.96
N ASN A 68 14.00 23.63 1.37
CA ASN A 68 15.44 23.43 1.28
C ASN A 68 15.96 22.97 -0.10
N PRO A 69 15.49 23.54 -1.23
CA PRO A 69 15.90 23.08 -2.55
C PRO A 69 17.39 23.34 -2.78
N GLU A 70 18.09 22.38 -3.41
CA GLU A 70 19.46 22.61 -3.92
C GLU A 70 19.46 23.67 -5.05
N LYS A 71 18.39 23.69 -5.85
CA LYS A 71 18.15 24.65 -6.93
C LYS A 71 16.76 25.27 -6.77
N PRO A 72 16.65 26.43 -6.10
CA PRO A 72 15.37 27.10 -5.93
C PRO A 72 14.68 27.37 -7.27
N PHE A 73 13.38 27.06 -7.34
CA PHE A 73 12.50 27.25 -8.50
C PHE A 73 12.78 26.35 -9.72
N ASP A 74 13.68 25.37 -9.60
CA ASP A 74 13.88 24.32 -10.61
C ASP A 74 12.96 23.12 -10.33
N PHE A 75 11.70 23.23 -10.75
CA PHE A 75 10.70 22.17 -10.56
C PHE A 75 10.85 21.09 -11.65
N PRO A 76 11.08 19.81 -11.31
CA PRO A 76 11.33 18.74 -12.28
C PRO A 76 10.06 18.19 -12.97
N ILE A 77 9.15 19.07 -13.39
CA ILE A 77 7.91 18.72 -14.08
C ILE A 77 8.20 18.70 -15.59
N LEU A 78 8.01 17.56 -16.26
CA LEU A 78 8.43 17.35 -17.65
C LEU A 78 9.88 17.82 -17.92
N GLY A 79 10.80 17.46 -17.03
CA GLY A 79 12.11 18.11 -16.92
C GLY A 79 13.17 17.64 -17.91
N PHE A 80 12.89 17.64 -19.21
CA PHE A 80 13.87 17.25 -20.23
C PHE A 80 15.16 18.06 -20.16
N ALA A 81 16.30 17.38 -20.27
CA ALA A 81 17.61 18.01 -20.33
C ALA A 81 17.94 18.41 -21.78
N ASP A 82 17.49 17.61 -22.75
CA ASP A 82 17.63 17.90 -24.17
C ASP A 82 16.47 17.31 -25.02
N LEU A 83 16.52 17.56 -26.33
CA LEU A 83 15.47 17.15 -27.27
C LEU A 83 15.34 15.63 -27.39
N SER A 84 16.41 14.87 -27.17
CA SER A 84 16.40 13.41 -27.30
C SER A 84 15.57 12.74 -26.20
N ASP A 85 15.46 13.36 -25.02
CA ASP A 85 14.60 12.89 -23.94
C ASP A 85 13.11 12.83 -24.33
N MET A 86 12.68 13.70 -25.26
CA MET A 86 11.31 13.72 -25.78
C MET A 86 10.96 12.46 -26.59
N ALA A 87 11.95 11.75 -27.12
CA ALA A 87 11.73 10.46 -27.79
C ALA A 87 11.43 9.35 -26.78
N ASN A 88 11.94 9.47 -25.55
CA ASN A 88 11.81 8.44 -24.52
C ASN A 88 10.58 8.65 -23.63
N TYR A 89 10.13 9.90 -23.45
CA TYR A 89 8.95 10.24 -22.66
C TYR A 89 7.89 10.93 -23.52
N GLN A 90 6.82 10.18 -23.83
CA GLN A 90 5.79 10.62 -24.77
C GLN A 90 4.67 11.43 -24.11
N ASP A 91 4.49 11.30 -22.79
CA ASP A 91 3.46 12.02 -22.05
C ASP A 91 3.81 13.51 -21.88
N ARG A 92 2.78 14.33 -21.61
CA ARG A 92 2.92 15.77 -21.39
C ARG A 92 2.27 16.15 -20.07
N ASP A 93 3.11 16.52 -19.10
CA ASP A 93 2.69 16.82 -17.74
C ASP A 93 2.01 18.19 -17.64
N SER A 94 0.95 18.23 -16.84
CA SER A 94 0.27 19.44 -16.41
C SER A 94 -0.10 19.26 -14.95
N VAL A 95 0.48 20.09 -14.07
CA VAL A 95 0.41 19.89 -12.62
C VAL A 95 -0.29 21.07 -11.96
N THR A 96 -1.33 20.83 -11.16
CA THR A 96 -1.97 21.91 -10.39
C THR A 96 -1.17 22.27 -9.14
N LEU A 97 -0.66 21.27 -8.43
CA LEU A 97 0.09 21.47 -7.19
C LEU A 97 1.34 20.60 -7.19
N TYR A 98 2.51 21.23 -7.12
CA TYR A 98 3.79 20.57 -6.90
C TYR A 98 4.30 20.89 -5.49
N ALA A 99 4.80 19.88 -4.80
CA ALA A 99 5.49 20.09 -3.54
C ALA A 99 6.74 19.21 -3.52
N ASP A 100 7.86 19.76 -3.05
CA ASP A 100 9.05 18.97 -2.70
C ASP A 100 9.65 19.43 -1.37
N ASN A 101 10.47 18.54 -0.80
CA ASN A 101 11.30 18.84 0.35
C ASN A 101 12.60 18.06 0.20
N THR A 102 13.71 18.78 0.08
CA THR A 102 15.03 18.17 0.02
C THR A 102 15.64 18.17 1.41
N ALA A 103 16.19 17.03 1.85
CA ALA A 103 16.90 17.01 3.14
C ALA A 103 18.17 17.88 3.02
N PRO A 104 18.38 18.88 3.89
CA PRO A 104 19.56 19.72 3.81
C PRO A 104 20.82 18.92 4.14
N SER A 105 21.93 19.27 3.48
CA SER A 105 23.24 18.77 3.86
C SER A 105 23.70 19.38 5.19
N LEU A 106 24.39 18.59 6.02
CA LEU A 106 24.96 19.06 7.28
C LEU A 106 26.12 20.03 7.02
N ASN A 107 26.00 21.26 7.50
CA ASN A 107 27.04 22.28 7.37
C ASN A 107 28.04 22.21 8.53
N SER A 108 29.26 22.67 8.29
CA SER A 108 30.33 22.67 9.31
C SER A 108 29.99 23.53 10.54
N TRP A 109 29.27 24.65 10.36
CA TRP A 109 28.86 25.52 11.46
C TRP A 109 27.77 24.89 12.35
N GLU A 110 27.09 23.85 11.86
CA GLU A 110 26.09 23.10 12.62
C GLU A 110 26.74 22.05 13.54
N ILE A 111 28.07 21.99 13.59
CA ILE A 111 28.82 21.05 14.42
C ILE A 111 29.68 21.84 15.41
N ILE A 112 29.37 21.73 16.70
CA ILE A 112 30.13 22.36 17.78
C ILE A 112 30.88 21.28 18.56
N SER A 113 32.18 21.44 18.67
CA SER A 113 33.07 20.59 19.49
C SER A 113 33.63 21.40 20.67
N ASN A 114 34.38 20.73 21.56
CA ASN A 114 35.02 21.34 22.73
C ASN A 114 34.04 22.13 23.61
N THR A 115 32.89 21.52 23.85
CA THR A 115 31.77 22.11 24.56
C THR A 115 32.00 22.07 26.07
N LYS A 116 31.51 23.09 26.77
CA LYS A 116 31.27 23.03 28.22
C LYS A 116 29.80 23.26 28.47
N PHE A 117 29.20 22.45 29.33
CA PHE A 117 27.78 22.52 29.61
C PHE A 117 27.54 23.03 31.03
N THR A 118 26.51 23.85 31.16
CA THR A 118 25.82 24.05 32.43
C THR A 118 24.41 23.47 32.31
N GLU A 119 23.66 23.48 33.40
CA GLU A 119 22.27 23.06 33.41
C GLU A 119 21.42 23.75 32.33
N ASN A 120 21.77 24.97 31.93
CA ASN A 120 21.00 25.81 31.01
C ASN A 120 21.85 26.50 29.95
N SER A 121 23.09 26.09 29.72
CA SER A 121 23.91 26.70 28.67
C SER A 121 24.90 25.73 28.04
N LEU A 122 25.31 26.09 26.83
CA LEU A 122 26.42 25.49 26.10
C LEU A 122 27.44 26.60 25.83
N ILE A 123 28.66 26.41 26.29
CA ILE A 123 29.80 27.31 26.08
C ILE A 123 30.74 26.65 25.08
N SER A 124 31.13 27.39 24.03
CA SER A 124 32.16 26.96 23.09
C SER A 124 32.71 28.19 22.37
N ASN A 125 33.99 28.12 21.96
CA ASN A 125 34.60 29.13 21.09
C ASN A 125 34.28 28.93 19.61
N GLN A 126 33.56 27.86 19.25
CA GLN A 126 33.21 27.50 17.86
C GLN A 126 31.82 28.01 17.43
N LEU A 127 31.16 28.82 18.25
CA LEU A 127 29.79 29.28 17.98
C LEU A 127 29.73 30.32 16.85
N ASP A 128 28.97 30.02 15.78
CA ASP A 128 28.61 31.01 14.76
C ASP A 128 27.29 31.73 15.13
N LYS A 129 27.43 32.79 15.93
CA LYS A 129 26.27 33.57 16.43
C LYS A 129 25.41 34.23 15.35
N MET A 130 25.93 34.37 14.11
CA MET A 130 25.15 34.95 13.02
C MET A 130 24.17 33.94 12.44
N LYS A 131 24.51 32.65 12.47
CA LYS A 131 23.70 31.57 11.91
C LYS A 131 22.82 30.89 12.94
N ILE A 132 23.28 30.77 14.18
CA ILE A 132 22.52 30.15 15.26
C ILE A 132 21.38 31.10 15.67
N LYS A 133 20.15 30.62 15.54
CA LYS A 133 18.93 31.38 15.86
C LYS A 133 18.19 30.80 17.05
N GLN A 134 17.44 31.66 17.71
CA GLN A 134 16.45 31.26 18.71
C GLN A 134 15.49 30.21 18.14
N GLY A 135 15.13 29.21 18.95
CA GLY A 135 14.25 28.11 18.56
C GLY A 135 14.93 26.94 17.83
N MET A 136 16.19 27.09 17.39
CA MET A 136 16.94 25.96 16.82
C MET A 136 17.14 24.85 17.86
N VAL A 137 16.95 23.59 17.43
CA VAL A 137 17.15 22.39 18.26
C VAL A 137 18.65 22.10 18.38
N LEU A 138 19.09 21.61 19.52
CA LEU A 138 20.46 21.16 19.77
C LEU A 138 20.43 19.70 20.19
N ASP A 139 21.24 18.85 19.56
CA ASP A 139 21.40 17.45 19.96
C ASP A 139 22.88 17.14 20.19
N THR A 140 23.23 16.44 21.26
CA THR A 140 24.57 15.85 21.33
C THR A 140 24.73 14.72 20.33
N ASP A 141 25.93 14.60 19.77
CA ASP A 141 26.26 13.63 18.74
C ASP A 141 26.84 12.34 19.33
N GLU A 142 26.05 11.73 20.21
CA GLU A 142 26.36 10.48 20.89
C GLU A 142 25.17 9.51 20.79
N GLN A 143 25.40 8.23 21.12
CA GLN A 143 24.33 7.23 21.11
C GLN A 143 23.22 7.55 22.13
N GLU A 144 23.59 8.11 23.28
CA GLU A 144 22.66 8.65 24.27
C GLU A 144 22.58 10.17 24.11
N LYS A 145 21.73 10.62 23.19
CA LYS A 145 21.61 12.05 22.88
C LYS A 145 21.03 12.83 24.05
N TRP A 146 21.58 14.01 24.29
CA TRP A 146 20.99 15.07 25.07
C TRP A 146 20.46 16.13 24.12
N SER A 147 19.20 16.52 24.31
CA SER A 147 18.52 17.48 23.44
C SER A 147 18.16 18.75 24.21
N SER A 148 18.24 19.89 23.53
CA SER A 148 17.77 21.18 24.02
C SER A 148 17.34 22.08 22.85
N TYR A 149 17.04 23.34 23.15
CA TYR A 149 16.78 24.38 22.14
C TYR A 149 17.35 25.73 22.57
N VAL A 150 17.66 26.57 21.58
CA VAL A 150 18.24 27.90 21.78
C VAL A 150 17.19 28.87 22.33
N ILE A 151 17.40 29.40 23.54
CA ILE A 151 16.64 30.54 24.06
C ILE A 151 17.24 31.85 23.57
N LYS A 152 18.57 31.96 23.66
CA LYS A 152 19.32 33.18 23.32
C LYS A 152 20.75 32.80 22.99
N VAL A 153 21.37 33.55 22.07
CA VAL A 153 22.79 33.43 21.76
C VAL A 153 23.53 34.63 22.35
N GLU A 154 24.58 34.37 23.12
CA GLU A 154 25.48 35.35 23.68
C GLU A 154 26.89 35.18 23.09
N SER A 155 27.85 36.01 23.49
CA SER A 155 29.17 36.08 22.86
C SER A 155 29.98 34.79 22.96
N ASP A 156 29.87 34.06 24.08
CA ASP A 156 30.65 32.85 24.39
C ASP A 156 29.76 31.61 24.60
N ARG A 157 28.44 31.79 24.62
CA ARG A 157 27.50 30.75 25.02
C ARG A 157 26.17 30.83 24.31
N ILE A 158 25.53 29.68 24.22
CA ILE A 158 24.11 29.54 23.94
C ILE A 158 23.40 29.35 25.28
N ILE A 159 22.44 30.22 25.56
CA ILE A 159 21.47 30.00 26.64
C ILE A 159 20.39 29.06 26.09
N THR A 160 20.13 28.01 26.85
CA THR A 160 19.21 26.93 26.52
C THR A 160 18.14 26.80 27.61
N ALA A 161 17.06 26.07 27.32
CA ALA A 161 16.01 25.80 28.30
C ALA A 161 16.34 24.69 29.31
N GLY A 162 17.53 24.09 29.19
CA GLY A 162 17.94 22.88 29.89
C GLY A 162 17.98 21.66 29.00
N TRP A 163 18.67 20.61 29.44
CA TRP A 163 18.94 19.43 28.62
C TRP A 163 18.14 18.23 29.05
N VAL A 164 17.55 17.53 28.09
CA VAL A 164 16.85 16.26 28.31
C VAL A 164 17.62 15.12 27.67
N ASN A 165 17.90 14.07 28.43
CA ASN A 165 18.47 12.86 27.86
C ASN A 165 17.38 12.07 27.13
N SER A 166 17.57 11.84 25.84
CA SER A 166 16.63 11.17 24.94
C SER A 166 16.34 9.72 25.33
N LYS A 167 17.24 9.03 26.02
CA LYS A 167 17.08 7.64 26.48
C LYS A 167 16.43 7.57 27.86
N THR A 168 16.96 8.31 28.83
CA THR A 168 16.49 8.26 30.24
C THR A 168 15.29 9.16 30.50
N LYS A 169 14.99 10.11 29.59
CA LYS A 169 13.93 11.13 29.70
C LYS A 169 14.10 12.07 30.90
N LYS A 170 15.28 12.10 31.51
CA LYS A 170 15.59 12.97 32.66
C LYS A 170 16.22 14.27 32.20
N ILE A 171 15.95 15.34 32.95
CA ILE A 171 16.67 16.60 32.86
C ILE A 171 18.02 16.44 33.56
N GLY A 172 19.06 17.08 33.00
CA GLY A 172 20.40 17.07 33.55
C GLY A 172 21.35 17.89 32.68
N THR A 173 22.64 17.61 32.81
CA THR A 173 23.70 18.31 32.07
C THR A 173 24.48 17.28 31.26
N PRO A 174 24.69 17.51 29.95
CA PRO A 174 25.57 16.67 29.15
C PRO A 174 27.00 16.72 29.67
N LYS A 175 27.82 15.73 29.30
CA LYS A 175 29.23 15.71 29.68
C LYS A 175 29.99 16.78 28.88
N ASP A 176 30.88 17.50 29.55
CA ASP A 176 31.82 18.40 28.89
C ASP A 176 32.65 17.66 27.83
N GLY A 177 32.92 18.37 26.73
CA GLY A 177 33.64 17.88 25.56
C GLY A 177 32.78 17.14 24.54
N THR A 178 31.52 16.83 24.86
CA THR A 178 30.60 16.14 23.93
C THR A 178 30.22 17.03 22.74
N ARG A 179 30.37 16.51 21.52
CA ARG A 179 30.00 17.20 20.28
C ARG A 179 28.50 17.48 20.22
N VAL A 180 28.11 18.62 19.67
CA VAL A 180 26.70 19.06 19.50
C VAL A 180 26.42 19.35 18.03
N LEU A 181 25.28 18.85 17.55
CA LEU A 181 24.67 19.18 16.28
C LEU A 181 23.62 20.27 16.47
N ILE A 182 23.66 21.30 15.63
CA ILE A 182 22.69 22.39 15.60
C ILE A 182 21.65 22.10 14.53
N ASN A 183 20.39 22.20 14.91
CA ASN A 183 19.19 22.02 14.10
C ASN A 183 19.20 20.79 13.17
N PRO A 184 19.58 19.58 13.67
CA PRO A 184 19.70 18.41 12.81
C PRO A 184 18.33 17.98 12.23
N VAL A 185 18.18 18.07 10.91
CA VAL A 185 16.98 17.59 10.20
C VAL A 185 17.09 16.08 10.02
N THR A 186 16.25 15.34 10.75
CA THR A 186 16.23 13.86 10.73
C THR A 186 15.00 13.27 10.05
N LYS A 187 14.01 14.12 9.73
CA LYS A 187 12.78 13.74 9.04
C LYS A 187 12.27 14.93 8.23
N ILE A 188 11.91 14.67 6.98
CA ILE A 188 11.31 15.65 6.07
C ILE A 188 9.90 15.22 5.69
N TRP A 189 9.06 16.19 5.39
CA TRP A 189 7.70 16.00 4.88
C TRP A 189 7.51 16.90 3.67
N THR A 190 7.05 16.33 2.57
CA THR A 190 6.71 17.10 1.37
C THR A 190 5.30 17.69 1.46
N SER A 191 4.37 16.92 2.02
CA SER A 191 3.06 17.41 2.42
C SER A 191 2.62 16.70 3.70
N ASN A 192 1.86 17.40 4.53
CA ASN A 192 1.30 16.88 5.77
C ASN A 192 -0.16 17.36 5.91
N PHE A 193 -1.09 16.57 5.41
CA PHE A 193 -2.51 16.89 5.46
C PHE A 193 -3.09 16.48 6.82
N ASN A 194 -3.71 17.41 7.53
CA ASN A 194 -4.33 17.17 8.83
C ASN A 194 -5.69 17.87 8.91
N SER A 195 -6.66 17.20 9.51
CA SER A 195 -7.95 17.79 9.88
C SER A 195 -8.14 17.69 11.38
N PHE A 196 -8.59 18.78 12.00
CA PHE A 196 -8.86 18.84 13.43
C PHE A 196 -10.34 19.16 13.64
N ILE A 197 -11.04 18.33 14.42
CA ILE A 197 -12.41 18.57 14.87
C ILE A 197 -12.36 18.82 16.38
N PRO A 198 -12.41 20.09 16.83
CA PRO A 198 -12.44 20.41 18.25
C PRO A 198 -13.70 19.87 18.93
N LYS A 199 -13.62 19.63 20.25
CA LYS A 199 -14.73 19.05 21.04
C LYS A 199 -16.04 19.82 20.91
N GLU A 200 -15.97 21.14 20.83
CA GLU A 200 -17.14 22.02 20.75
C GLU A 200 -17.61 22.26 19.29
N SER A 201 -16.99 21.59 18.30
CA SER A 201 -17.38 21.70 16.91
C SER A 201 -18.69 20.97 16.63
N LEU A 202 -19.52 21.54 15.76
CA LEU A 202 -20.70 20.86 15.20
C LEU A 202 -20.31 19.86 14.10
N ALA A 203 -19.11 19.97 13.52
CA ALA A 203 -18.63 19.03 12.51
C ALA A 203 -18.35 17.68 13.18
N THR A 204 -18.95 16.61 12.67
CA THR A 204 -18.76 15.24 13.17
C THR A 204 -17.96 14.35 12.21
N SER A 205 -17.55 14.90 11.06
CA SER A 205 -16.78 14.21 10.02
C SER A 205 -15.78 15.16 9.35
N ALA A 206 -14.72 14.59 8.77
CA ALA A 206 -13.72 15.33 7.99
C ALA A 206 -13.12 14.43 6.90
N ALA A 207 -12.75 15.05 5.77
CA ALA A 207 -11.91 14.45 4.74
C ALA A 207 -10.53 15.14 4.79
N ILE A 208 -9.46 14.35 4.98
CA ILE A 208 -8.08 14.87 5.05
C ILE A 208 -7.53 15.13 3.64
N GLN A 209 -7.87 14.25 2.70
CA GLN A 209 -7.60 14.40 1.27
C GLN A 209 -8.75 13.74 0.52
N GLU A 210 -9.33 14.45 -0.45
CA GLU A 210 -10.36 13.94 -1.35
C GLU A 210 -9.86 14.10 -2.78
N ASN A 211 -9.82 13.00 -3.52
CA ASN A 211 -9.46 12.98 -4.93
C ASN A 211 -10.71 12.57 -5.73
N GLY A 212 -11.26 13.49 -6.52
CA GLY A 212 -12.42 13.24 -7.38
C GLY A 212 -12.03 13.17 -8.85
N LEU A 213 -12.79 12.42 -9.65
CA LEU A 213 -12.59 12.27 -11.09
C LEU A 213 -13.92 12.41 -11.83
N ILE A 214 -13.91 13.17 -12.92
CA ILE A 214 -14.92 13.09 -13.98
C ILE A 214 -14.18 12.78 -15.28
N ASN A 215 -14.29 11.55 -15.80
CA ASN A 215 -13.76 11.19 -17.11
C ASN A 215 -14.90 11.11 -18.12
N ALA A 216 -15.02 12.14 -18.96
CA ALA A 216 -15.97 12.19 -20.07
C ALA A 216 -15.30 11.99 -21.45
N LYS A 217 -14.02 11.60 -21.47
CA LYS A 217 -13.19 11.63 -22.70
C LYS A 217 -12.85 10.24 -23.24
N VAL A 218 -12.56 9.28 -22.37
CA VAL A 218 -12.13 7.93 -22.76
C VAL A 218 -13.05 6.90 -22.12
N GLU A 219 -13.76 6.12 -22.94
CA GLU A 219 -14.73 5.11 -22.52
C GLU A 219 -14.06 3.93 -21.77
N LEU A 220 -12.84 3.56 -22.18
CA LEU A 220 -12.02 2.51 -21.58
C LEU A 220 -10.60 3.04 -21.32
N PRO A 221 -10.39 3.78 -20.22
CA PRO A 221 -9.11 4.43 -19.97
C PRO A 221 -8.03 3.42 -19.53
N ASN A 222 -6.88 3.45 -20.19
CA ASN A 222 -5.73 2.59 -19.86
C ASN A 222 -4.92 3.08 -18.65
N ALA A 223 -5.02 4.37 -18.29
CA ALA A 223 -4.29 4.98 -17.18
C ALA A 223 -5.06 6.18 -16.61
N ILE A 224 -5.99 5.92 -15.68
CA ILE A 224 -6.61 6.95 -14.84
C ILE A 224 -6.52 6.48 -13.39
N ASN A 225 -5.68 7.17 -12.60
CA ASN A 225 -5.32 6.76 -11.25
C ASN A 225 -5.80 7.78 -10.22
N GLY A 226 -6.28 7.32 -9.07
CA GLY A 226 -6.69 8.18 -7.95
C GLY A 226 -5.53 8.59 -7.04
N ILE A 227 -4.59 7.68 -6.76
CA ILE A 227 -3.31 7.93 -6.08
C ILE A 227 -2.29 7.00 -6.74
N ASP A 228 -1.22 7.58 -7.27
CA ASP A 228 -0.08 6.84 -7.82
C ASP A 228 1.17 7.18 -7.02
N THR A 229 1.85 6.15 -6.50
CA THR A 229 3.02 6.31 -5.63
C THR A 229 4.23 5.67 -6.29
N ILE A 230 5.13 6.49 -6.81
CA ILE A 230 6.30 6.06 -7.58
C ILE A 230 7.61 6.40 -6.87
N VAL A 231 8.63 5.55 -7.05
CA VAL A 231 10.03 5.90 -6.79
C VAL A 231 10.58 6.52 -8.06
N LEU A 232 11.08 7.76 -7.99
CA LEU A 232 11.54 8.49 -9.18
C LEU A 232 12.78 7.83 -9.81
N PRO A 233 12.96 7.87 -11.14
CA PRO A 233 14.03 7.17 -11.85
C PRO A 233 15.45 7.53 -11.39
N GLN A 234 15.68 8.77 -10.92
CA GLN A 234 16.98 9.23 -10.42
C GLN A 234 17.33 8.69 -9.02
N SER A 235 16.43 7.96 -8.37
CA SER A 235 16.65 7.40 -7.03
C SER A 235 17.76 6.33 -7.05
N ARG A 236 18.82 6.52 -6.26
CA ARG A 236 19.90 5.52 -6.13
C ARG A 236 19.52 4.30 -5.25
N TYR A 237 18.41 4.39 -4.52
CA TYR A 237 17.90 3.38 -3.59
C TYR A 237 16.37 3.30 -3.69
N GLY A 238 15.78 2.15 -3.36
CA GLY A 238 14.32 1.93 -3.36
C GLY A 238 13.60 2.53 -2.14
N GLY A 239 12.26 2.40 -2.12
CA GLY A 239 11.40 2.82 -1.00
C GLY A 239 11.04 1.67 -0.06
N THR A 240 10.72 1.97 1.21
CA THR A 240 10.35 0.96 2.23
C THR A 240 8.90 0.48 2.10
N ALA A 241 7.97 1.37 1.75
CA ALA A 241 6.55 1.05 1.55
C ALA A 241 5.88 2.15 0.72
N ALA A 242 5.06 1.77 -0.27
CA ALA A 242 4.26 2.72 -1.06
C ALA A 242 3.00 3.23 -0.31
N TYR A 243 2.51 2.44 0.65
CA TYR A 243 1.49 2.84 1.60
C TYR A 243 1.83 2.30 2.98
N LEU A 244 1.82 3.17 4.00
CA LEU A 244 2.23 2.83 5.36
C LEU A 244 1.34 3.52 6.38
N ALA A 245 0.53 2.74 7.10
CA ALA A 245 -0.24 3.23 8.25
C ALA A 245 0.46 2.86 9.56
N ARG A 246 0.62 3.84 10.47
CA ARG A 246 1.33 3.68 11.75
C ARG A 246 0.68 4.45 12.89
N ASN A 247 0.48 3.79 14.02
CA ASN A 247 -0.18 4.35 15.21
C ASN A 247 0.67 5.42 15.90
N ALA A 248 0.04 6.30 16.69
CA ALA A 248 0.77 7.25 17.53
C ALA A 248 1.48 6.52 18.68
N GLU A 249 2.75 6.86 18.93
CA GLU A 249 3.57 6.25 19.99
C GLU A 249 3.45 6.98 21.35
N GLY A 250 2.89 8.21 21.38
CA GLY A 250 2.61 9.03 22.57
C GLY A 250 1.21 9.68 22.52
N GLY A 251 0.79 10.39 23.60
CA GLY A 251 -0.50 11.11 23.65
C GLY A 251 -1.73 10.19 23.63
N TYR A 252 -2.08 9.59 24.77
CA TYR A 252 -3.15 8.59 24.92
C TYR A 252 -3.05 7.35 23.99
N LYS A 253 -1.96 7.19 23.22
CA LYS A 253 -1.58 5.99 22.43
C LYS A 253 -2.71 5.46 21.55
N GLN A 254 -3.43 6.38 20.92
CA GLN A 254 -4.50 6.04 20.01
C GLN A 254 -3.93 5.33 18.77
N ARG A 255 -4.63 4.29 18.33
CA ARG A 255 -4.21 3.42 17.24
C ARG A 255 -5.12 3.67 16.05
N TRP A 256 -4.57 3.64 14.84
CA TRP A 256 -5.33 3.20 13.68
C TRP A 256 -5.95 1.87 14.07
N ARG A 257 -7.26 1.83 14.05
CA ARG A 257 -7.99 0.62 14.37
C ARG A 257 -7.63 -0.50 13.40
N VAL A 258 -7.14 -0.15 12.20
CA VAL A 258 -6.60 -1.01 11.15
C VAL A 258 -5.73 -0.16 10.20
N GLY A 259 -4.62 -0.70 9.71
CA GLY A 259 -3.66 0.00 8.83
C GLY A 259 -4.06 0.06 7.35
N PHE A 260 -4.86 -0.89 6.88
CA PHE A 260 -5.60 -0.85 5.61
C PHE A 260 -6.95 -1.54 5.82
N ILE A 261 -8.04 -0.80 5.65
CA ILE A 261 -9.43 -1.20 5.96
C ILE A 261 -10.24 -1.40 4.68
N SER A 262 -10.82 -2.59 4.53
CA SER A 262 -12.18 -2.74 3.99
C SER A 262 -13.07 -3.16 5.16
N LEU A 263 -14.02 -2.31 5.58
CA LEU A 263 -14.85 -2.58 6.76
C LEU A 263 -16.28 -2.05 6.55
N GLY A 264 -17.24 -2.96 6.72
CA GLY A 264 -18.62 -2.84 6.24
C GLY A 264 -18.92 -3.77 5.06
N SER A 265 -17.89 -4.35 4.45
CA SER A 265 -18.05 -5.43 3.49
C SER A 265 -18.02 -6.77 4.22
N GLU A 266 -19.08 -7.55 4.09
CA GLU A 266 -19.16 -8.93 4.61
C GLU A 266 -18.05 -9.83 4.04
N ILE A 267 -17.45 -9.46 2.90
CA ILE A 267 -16.33 -10.14 2.26
C ILE A 267 -15.35 -9.08 1.75
N ASN A 268 -14.05 -9.23 2.06
CA ASN A 268 -12.98 -8.29 1.67
C ASN A 268 -12.74 -8.23 0.15
N PHE A 269 -13.03 -9.34 -0.52
CA PHE A 269 -13.28 -9.40 -1.96
C PHE A 269 -14.50 -10.30 -2.15
N ARG A 270 -15.69 -9.68 -2.16
CA ARG A 270 -16.97 -10.38 -2.35
C ARG A 270 -17.17 -10.64 -3.83
N SER A 271 -17.17 -11.91 -4.20
CA SER A 271 -17.84 -12.34 -5.43
C SER A 271 -19.14 -13.01 -5.03
N SER A 272 -20.27 -12.47 -5.48
CA SER A 272 -21.61 -12.95 -5.14
C SER A 272 -22.56 -12.84 -6.32
N ASP A 273 -23.43 -13.84 -6.44
CA ASP A 273 -24.51 -13.91 -7.42
C ASP A 273 -25.56 -12.80 -7.24
N SER A 274 -26.28 -12.50 -8.33
CA SER A 274 -27.56 -11.79 -8.38
C SER A 274 -28.71 -12.77 -8.66
N THR A 275 -29.96 -12.31 -8.71
CA THR A 275 -31.14 -13.13 -9.07
C THR A 275 -31.16 -13.60 -10.53
N VAL A 276 -30.32 -13.00 -11.38
CA VAL A 276 -30.29 -13.25 -12.83
C VAL A 276 -28.89 -13.62 -13.32
N THR A 277 -27.83 -13.33 -12.56
CA THR A 277 -26.44 -13.47 -13.00
C THR A 277 -25.48 -13.84 -11.87
N SER A 278 -24.68 -14.87 -12.05
CA SER A 278 -23.59 -15.26 -11.16
C SER A 278 -22.24 -14.76 -11.69
N PRO A 279 -21.31 -14.33 -10.83
CA PRO A 279 -19.93 -14.14 -11.23
C PRO A 279 -19.32 -15.49 -11.63
N GLN A 280 -18.63 -15.53 -12.76
CA GLN A 280 -17.96 -16.75 -13.23
C GLN A 280 -16.72 -17.08 -12.37
N ILE A 281 -16.05 -16.09 -11.77
CA ILE A 281 -14.82 -16.26 -11.00
C ILE A 281 -14.85 -15.38 -9.73
N GLY A 282 -14.43 -15.94 -8.59
CA GLY A 282 -14.43 -15.27 -7.29
C GLY A 282 -13.11 -14.64 -6.86
N PHE A 283 -12.01 -15.13 -7.44
CA PHE A 283 -10.65 -14.61 -7.33
C PHE A 283 -9.90 -15.13 -8.55
N LEU A 284 -9.40 -14.23 -9.40
CA LEU A 284 -8.63 -14.56 -10.59
C LEU A 284 -7.21 -14.03 -10.39
N GLU A 285 -6.24 -14.93 -10.42
CA GLU A 285 -4.82 -14.62 -10.51
C GLU A 285 -4.37 -15.10 -11.88
N ASP A 286 -3.99 -14.15 -12.75
CA ASP A 286 -3.69 -14.40 -14.17
C ASP A 286 -2.35 -13.76 -14.54
N SER A 287 -1.32 -14.04 -13.74
CA SER A 287 0.05 -13.56 -13.97
C SER A 287 1.01 -14.73 -14.22
N SER A 288 2.22 -14.41 -14.67
CA SER A 288 3.32 -15.38 -14.80
C SER A 288 4.11 -15.56 -13.49
N ALA A 289 3.51 -15.29 -12.33
CA ALA A 289 4.19 -15.38 -11.05
C ALA A 289 4.63 -16.82 -10.75
N GLU A 290 5.79 -16.96 -10.09
CA GLU A 290 6.30 -18.26 -9.63
C GLU A 290 5.30 -18.94 -8.67
N ASN A 291 4.52 -18.16 -7.92
CA ASN A 291 3.47 -18.66 -7.04
C ASN A 291 2.26 -17.71 -7.07
N GLY A 292 1.10 -18.18 -7.54
CA GLY A 292 -0.15 -17.38 -7.56
C GLY A 292 -0.82 -17.22 -6.19
N LEU A 293 -0.63 -18.17 -5.26
CA LEU A 293 -1.15 -18.08 -3.89
C LEU A 293 -0.24 -18.84 -2.90
N VAL A 294 0.38 -18.13 -1.95
CA VAL A 294 1.30 -18.72 -0.95
C VAL A 294 0.73 -18.64 0.45
N PHE A 295 0.66 -19.79 1.12
CA PHE A 295 0.35 -19.88 2.55
C PHE A 295 1.61 -20.26 3.32
N THR A 296 2.06 -19.37 4.21
CA THR A 296 3.32 -19.55 4.98
C THR A 296 3.12 -20.33 6.29
N GLY A 297 1.97 -20.98 6.43
CA GLY A 297 1.60 -21.83 7.57
C GLY A 297 1.49 -21.19 8.95
N LYS A 298 1.42 -19.86 9.01
CA LYS A 298 1.10 -19.12 10.25
C LYS A 298 -0.39 -19.09 10.59
N ASN A 299 -1.26 -19.64 9.73
CA ASN A 299 -2.68 -19.73 10.02
C ASN A 299 -2.89 -20.57 11.30
N LYS A 300 -3.68 -20.08 12.25
CA LYS A 300 -3.84 -20.77 13.55
C LYS A 300 -4.58 -22.11 13.47
N LYS A 301 -5.32 -22.34 12.38
CA LYS A 301 -6.19 -23.52 12.19
C LYS A 301 -6.08 -24.04 10.77
N ASN A 302 -6.61 -23.29 9.81
CA ASN A 302 -6.74 -23.72 8.41
C ASN A 302 -6.17 -22.67 7.47
N SER A 303 -5.45 -23.10 6.44
CA SER A 303 -5.07 -22.27 5.30
C SER A 303 -6.22 -22.13 4.30
N ILE A 304 -7.04 -23.17 4.12
CA ILE A 304 -8.28 -23.10 3.32
C ILE A 304 -9.41 -23.85 4.04
N LEU A 305 -10.62 -23.29 4.04
CA LEU A 305 -11.79 -23.85 4.72
C LEU A 305 -13.05 -23.71 3.88
N TRP A 306 -13.69 -24.82 3.55
CA TRP A 306 -14.98 -24.84 2.88
C TRP A 306 -16.10 -25.17 3.86
N ARG A 307 -17.15 -24.35 3.89
CA ARG A 307 -18.33 -24.52 4.75
C ARG A 307 -19.62 -24.59 3.94
N ASN A 308 -20.55 -25.40 4.41
CA ASN A 308 -21.93 -25.45 3.93
C ASN A 308 -22.85 -25.54 5.15
N ASN A 309 -23.79 -24.59 5.32
CA ASN A 309 -24.74 -24.55 6.44
C ASN A 309 -24.09 -24.78 7.81
N ASN A 310 -23.05 -23.99 8.12
CA ASN A 310 -22.21 -24.09 9.32
C ASN A 310 -21.44 -25.42 9.52
N ARG A 311 -21.50 -26.35 8.56
CA ARG A 311 -20.70 -27.57 8.56
C ARG A 311 -19.44 -27.35 7.73
N ILE A 312 -18.30 -27.77 8.26
CA ILE A 312 -17.05 -27.80 7.51
C ILE A 312 -17.10 -28.99 6.55
N MET A 313 -16.98 -28.73 5.25
CA MET A 313 -17.07 -29.75 4.20
C MET A 313 -15.68 -30.23 3.77
N ALA A 314 -14.72 -29.32 3.68
CA ALA A 314 -13.32 -29.63 3.42
C ALA A 314 -12.45 -28.59 4.11
N GLU A 315 -11.21 -28.95 4.44
CA GLU A 315 -10.22 -28.00 4.95
C GLU A 315 -8.80 -28.48 4.66
N ILE A 316 -7.94 -27.50 4.42
CA ILE A 316 -6.49 -27.64 4.38
C ILE A 316 -5.96 -26.93 5.63
N ASP A 317 -5.25 -27.64 6.50
CA ASP A 317 -4.70 -27.06 7.72
C ASP A 317 -3.61 -26.03 7.43
N SER A 318 -3.07 -25.44 8.49
CA SER A 318 -1.98 -24.48 8.42
C SER A 318 -0.71 -25.03 7.75
N ASN A 319 -0.48 -26.33 7.77
CA ASN A 319 0.72 -26.92 7.16
C ASN A 319 0.51 -27.27 5.69
N GLY A 320 -0.65 -26.94 5.12
CA GLY A 320 -0.99 -27.32 3.76
C GLY A 320 -1.49 -28.76 3.63
N LEU A 321 -1.76 -29.45 4.74
CA LEU A 321 -2.26 -30.83 4.71
C LEU A 321 -3.78 -30.85 4.58
N ILE A 322 -4.30 -31.74 3.75
CA ILE A 322 -5.75 -31.97 3.65
C ILE A 322 -6.20 -32.68 4.93
N SER A 323 -6.76 -31.93 5.88
CA SER A 323 -7.28 -32.49 7.14
C SER A 323 -8.68 -33.05 6.96
N LYS A 324 -9.47 -32.45 6.05
CA LYS A 324 -10.81 -32.92 5.73
C LYS A 324 -11.13 -32.72 4.26
N ILE A 325 -11.72 -33.74 3.65
CA ILE A 325 -12.23 -33.67 2.29
C ILE A 325 -13.60 -34.33 2.21
N GLY A 326 -14.58 -33.55 1.77
CA GLY A 326 -15.93 -34.04 1.46
C GLY A 326 -15.96 -34.55 0.02
N TYR A 327 -16.32 -35.81 -0.17
CA TYR A 327 -16.57 -36.36 -1.51
C TYR A 327 -18.07 -36.31 -1.81
N LYS A 328 -18.47 -35.78 -2.96
CA LYS A 328 -19.81 -36.03 -3.51
C LYS A 328 -19.93 -37.54 -3.74
N THR A 329 -20.81 -38.17 -2.96
CA THR A 329 -20.90 -39.63 -2.84
C THR A 329 -22.28 -40.12 -3.25
N ILE A 330 -22.36 -41.12 -4.13
CA ILE A 330 -23.62 -41.76 -4.56
C ILE A 330 -23.64 -43.21 -4.11
N LYS A 331 -24.79 -43.66 -3.57
CA LYS A 331 -25.05 -45.07 -3.31
C LYS A 331 -25.58 -45.72 -4.58
N ILE A 332 -25.04 -46.88 -4.93
CA ILE A 332 -25.49 -47.69 -6.07
C ILE A 332 -26.09 -49.00 -5.56
N ASP A 333 -27.26 -49.36 -6.07
CA ASP A 333 -27.92 -50.64 -5.82
C ASP A 333 -28.22 -51.46 -7.09
N ASN A 334 -28.16 -50.85 -8.27
CA ASN A 334 -28.45 -51.46 -9.58
C ASN A 334 -27.44 -51.00 -10.66
N ASP A 335 -27.59 -51.50 -11.88
CA ASP A 335 -26.83 -51.03 -13.05
C ASP A 335 -26.85 -49.50 -13.19
N THR A 336 -25.68 -48.87 -13.34
CA THR A 336 -25.53 -47.41 -13.26
C THR A 336 -24.46 -46.89 -14.22
N ASN A 337 -24.72 -45.75 -14.85
CA ASN A 337 -23.70 -44.98 -15.56
C ASN A 337 -23.04 -44.01 -14.58
N LEU A 338 -21.71 -44.07 -14.44
CA LEU A 338 -20.94 -43.16 -13.61
C LEU A 338 -20.75 -41.83 -14.36
N SER A 339 -20.85 -40.71 -13.64
CA SER A 339 -20.58 -39.36 -14.14
C SER A 339 -19.25 -38.81 -13.65
N ASP A 340 -18.75 -37.82 -14.39
CA ASP A 340 -17.56 -37.01 -14.09
C ASP A 340 -17.77 -36.04 -12.92
N GLU A 341 -19.03 -35.78 -12.54
CA GLU A 341 -19.41 -34.86 -11.47
C GLU A 341 -19.38 -35.45 -10.04
N VAL A 342 -19.03 -36.73 -9.87
CA VAL A 342 -19.15 -37.47 -8.60
C VAL A 342 -17.80 -38.07 -8.23
N GLY A 343 -17.30 -37.71 -7.05
CA GLY A 343 -15.97 -38.16 -6.60
C GLY A 343 -15.94 -39.56 -5.96
N ARG A 344 -17.10 -40.09 -5.53
CA ARG A 344 -17.17 -41.41 -4.87
C ARG A 344 -18.49 -42.15 -5.12
N TYR A 345 -18.41 -43.46 -5.33
CA TYR A 345 -19.56 -44.37 -5.38
C TYR A 345 -19.46 -45.46 -4.31
N ILE A 346 -20.57 -45.74 -3.65
CA ILE A 346 -20.71 -46.82 -2.66
C ILE A 346 -21.73 -47.83 -3.18
N ILE A 347 -21.26 -49.00 -3.56
CA ILE A 347 -22.07 -50.12 -4.03
C ILE A 347 -22.61 -50.88 -2.82
N ASN A 348 -23.93 -50.89 -2.70
CA ASN A 348 -24.65 -51.64 -1.69
C ASN A 348 -25.74 -52.47 -2.40
N SER A 349 -25.28 -53.51 -3.09
CA SER A 349 -26.12 -54.47 -3.81
C SER A 349 -25.64 -55.89 -3.55
N ASN A 350 -26.57 -56.82 -3.36
CA ASN A 350 -26.27 -58.24 -3.22
C ASN A 350 -26.51 -59.02 -4.53
N HIS A 351 -26.93 -58.36 -5.60
CA HIS A 351 -27.07 -58.94 -6.93
C HIS A 351 -26.00 -58.39 -7.88
N ASN A 352 -25.87 -59.01 -9.05
CA ASN A 352 -24.87 -58.59 -10.03
C ASN A 352 -25.26 -57.25 -10.64
N ILE A 353 -24.33 -56.30 -10.69
CA ILE A 353 -24.55 -54.99 -11.30
C ILE A 353 -23.45 -54.63 -12.31
N THR A 354 -23.79 -53.76 -13.25
CA THR A 354 -22.91 -53.19 -14.25
C THR A 354 -22.74 -51.69 -14.03
N LEU A 355 -21.48 -51.24 -13.89
CA LEU A 355 -21.10 -49.84 -13.79
C LEU A 355 -20.45 -49.38 -15.10
N LYS A 356 -21.10 -48.50 -15.83
CA LYS A 356 -20.52 -47.92 -17.04
C LYS A 356 -19.68 -46.70 -16.68
N LEU A 357 -18.40 -46.70 -17.01
CA LEU A 357 -17.47 -45.59 -16.73
C LEU A 357 -17.86 -44.34 -17.54
N PRO A 358 -17.47 -43.13 -17.08
CA PRO A 358 -17.74 -41.90 -17.83
C PRO A 358 -17.14 -41.97 -19.24
N SER A 359 -17.77 -41.28 -20.19
CA SER A 359 -17.21 -41.12 -21.54
C SER A 359 -15.88 -40.38 -21.47
N ILE A 360 -14.93 -40.80 -22.30
CA ILE A 360 -13.58 -40.24 -22.35
C ILE A 360 -13.57 -38.78 -22.82
N GLU A 361 -14.60 -38.34 -23.55
CA GLU A 361 -14.70 -36.96 -24.03
C GLU A 361 -14.98 -35.96 -22.90
N LYS A 362 -15.43 -36.43 -21.73
CA LYS A 362 -15.79 -35.58 -20.58
C LYS A 362 -14.74 -35.58 -19.47
N VAL A 363 -13.71 -36.41 -19.56
CA VAL A 363 -12.70 -36.58 -18.51
C VAL A 363 -11.31 -36.21 -19.02
N PHE A 364 -10.43 -35.80 -18.11
CA PHE A 364 -9.05 -35.42 -18.43
C PHE A 364 -8.07 -36.53 -17.99
N LYS A 365 -6.87 -36.52 -18.56
CA LYS A 365 -5.78 -37.40 -18.12
C LYS A 365 -5.48 -37.17 -16.64
N GLY A 366 -5.55 -38.22 -15.84
CA GLY A 366 -5.39 -38.14 -14.39
C GLY A 366 -6.71 -38.14 -13.61
N TYR A 367 -7.85 -38.16 -14.29
CA TYR A 367 -9.15 -38.24 -13.64
C TYR A 367 -9.33 -39.57 -12.91
N THR A 368 -9.78 -39.51 -11.65
CA THR A 368 -9.93 -40.67 -10.76
C THR A 368 -11.29 -40.68 -10.05
N ILE A 369 -11.97 -41.82 -10.08
CA ILE A 369 -13.19 -42.09 -9.32
C ILE A 369 -12.92 -43.12 -8.23
N LYS A 370 -13.39 -42.85 -7.01
CA LYS A 370 -13.37 -43.85 -5.92
C LYS A 370 -14.64 -44.69 -5.94
N VAL A 371 -14.50 -46.01 -5.94
CA VAL A 371 -15.63 -46.94 -5.91
C VAL A 371 -15.41 -47.93 -4.76
N SER A 372 -16.40 -48.08 -3.89
CA SER A 372 -16.33 -49.00 -2.77
C SER A 372 -17.54 -49.94 -2.76
N LYS A 373 -17.31 -51.24 -2.63
CA LYS A 373 -18.36 -52.23 -2.41
C LYS A 373 -18.40 -52.62 -0.94
N VAL A 374 -19.59 -52.50 -0.34
CA VAL A 374 -19.81 -52.71 1.10
C VAL A 374 -20.73 -53.89 1.40
N THR A 375 -21.00 -54.74 0.40
CA THR A 375 -21.88 -55.90 0.50
C THR A 375 -21.17 -57.19 0.10
N PRO A 376 -21.41 -58.32 0.77
CA PRO A 376 -20.62 -59.53 0.55
C PRO A 376 -20.98 -60.31 -0.72
N LEU A 377 -22.13 -60.04 -1.34
CA LEU A 377 -22.65 -60.78 -2.50
C LEU A 377 -22.77 -59.87 -3.73
N GLY A 378 -23.01 -60.46 -4.90
CA GLY A 378 -23.15 -59.75 -6.18
C GLY A 378 -21.81 -59.36 -6.83
N ASN A 379 -21.67 -59.66 -8.11
CA ASN A 379 -20.50 -59.26 -8.90
C ASN A 379 -20.68 -57.84 -9.45
N VAL A 380 -19.59 -57.10 -9.59
CA VAL A 380 -19.62 -55.75 -10.17
C VAL A 380 -18.85 -55.76 -11.48
N THR A 381 -19.52 -55.45 -12.58
CA THR A 381 -18.90 -55.37 -13.90
C THR A 381 -18.72 -53.92 -14.30
N PHE A 382 -17.48 -53.47 -14.45
CA PHE A 382 -17.17 -52.19 -15.09
C PHE A 382 -17.20 -52.34 -16.60
N GLU A 383 -17.78 -51.37 -17.30
CA GLU A 383 -17.85 -51.32 -18.77
C GLU A 383 -17.51 -49.92 -19.26
N THR A 384 -16.84 -49.82 -20.40
CA THR A 384 -16.62 -48.52 -21.07
C THR A 384 -17.59 -48.36 -22.23
N LEU A 385 -18.10 -47.14 -22.39
CA LEU A 385 -19.03 -46.80 -23.46
C LEU A 385 -18.35 -46.80 -24.83
N GLU A 386 -17.03 -46.56 -24.87
CA GLU A 386 -16.31 -46.38 -26.12
C GLU A 386 -15.79 -47.68 -26.72
N LEU A 387 -15.79 -47.73 -28.05
CA LEU A 387 -15.42 -48.93 -28.81
C LEU A 387 -13.92 -49.24 -28.75
N LYS A 388 -13.08 -48.20 -28.69
CA LYS A 388 -11.62 -48.32 -28.74
C LYS A 388 -10.96 -48.27 -27.36
N THR A 389 -11.64 -47.71 -26.36
CA THR A 389 -11.16 -47.63 -24.98
C THR A 389 -11.25 -48.99 -24.31
N LYS A 390 -10.29 -49.27 -23.42
CA LYS A 390 -10.25 -50.49 -22.61
C LYS A 390 -10.24 -50.13 -21.13
N ILE A 391 -10.61 -51.12 -20.32
CA ILE A 391 -10.53 -51.21 -18.86
C ILE A 391 -9.62 -52.39 -18.57
N ASN A 392 -8.43 -52.14 -18.00
CA ASN A 392 -7.43 -53.19 -17.74
C ASN A 392 -7.24 -54.14 -18.96
N ASN A 393 -7.06 -53.58 -20.16
CA ASN A 393 -6.90 -54.29 -21.45
C ASN A 393 -8.16 -54.98 -22.04
N SER A 394 -9.33 -54.88 -21.41
CA SER A 394 -10.60 -55.46 -21.89
C SER A 394 -11.69 -54.39 -22.01
N ARG A 395 -12.77 -54.60 -22.76
CA ARG A 395 -13.91 -53.65 -22.75
C ARG A 395 -14.75 -53.72 -21.46
N LYS A 396 -14.64 -54.82 -20.73
CA LYS A 396 -15.33 -55.05 -19.45
C LYS A 396 -14.40 -55.66 -18.43
N LEU A 397 -14.57 -55.28 -17.17
CA LEU A 397 -13.86 -55.85 -16.03
C LEU A 397 -14.87 -56.25 -14.94
N THR A 398 -14.99 -57.54 -14.65
CA THR A 398 -15.85 -58.05 -13.58
C THR A 398 -15.05 -58.35 -12.33
N ILE A 399 -15.43 -57.74 -11.22
CA ILE A 399 -14.84 -57.93 -9.89
C ILE A 399 -15.81 -58.77 -9.04
N ASN A 400 -15.34 -59.94 -8.61
CA ASN A 400 -16.11 -60.92 -7.82
C ASN A 400 -15.80 -60.85 -6.31
N ASN A 401 -15.00 -59.87 -5.89
CA ASN A 401 -14.61 -59.73 -4.50
C ASN A 401 -15.83 -59.36 -3.64
N LYS A 402 -15.88 -59.90 -2.41
CA LYS A 402 -16.94 -59.63 -1.44
C LYS A 402 -17.05 -58.12 -1.18
N GLU A 403 -16.10 -57.56 -0.46
CA GLU A 403 -16.02 -56.13 -0.17
C GLU A 403 -14.67 -55.59 -0.64
N TRP A 404 -14.66 -54.33 -1.10
CA TRP A 404 -13.44 -53.72 -1.62
C TRP A 404 -13.57 -52.21 -1.74
N ASN A 405 -12.42 -51.54 -1.83
CA ASN A 405 -12.29 -50.15 -2.19
C ASN A 405 -11.28 -50.07 -3.34
N LYS A 406 -11.70 -49.48 -4.46
CA LYS A 406 -10.95 -49.44 -5.72
C LYS A 406 -11.00 -48.04 -6.29
N GLU A 407 -10.00 -47.70 -7.09
CA GLU A 407 -9.98 -46.47 -7.87
C GLU A 407 -10.06 -46.80 -9.36
N ALA A 408 -10.89 -46.06 -10.10
CA ALA A 408 -10.92 -46.07 -11.55
C ALA A 408 -10.22 -44.82 -12.06
N PHE A 409 -9.07 -44.99 -12.69
CA PHE A 409 -8.18 -43.95 -13.19
C PHE A 409 -8.17 -43.92 -14.72
N PHE A 410 -8.16 -42.73 -15.32
CA PHE A 410 -8.02 -42.54 -16.76
C PHE A 410 -6.66 -41.95 -17.11
N ASP A 411 -5.90 -42.61 -17.99
CA ASP A 411 -4.54 -42.20 -18.36
C ASP A 411 -4.48 -41.27 -19.59
N GLY A 412 -5.62 -41.00 -20.21
CA GLY A 412 -5.76 -40.27 -21.47
C GLY A 412 -6.27 -41.14 -22.63
N GLU A 413 -6.17 -42.46 -22.54
CA GLU A 413 -6.62 -43.40 -23.58
C GLU A 413 -7.46 -44.56 -23.02
N ASN A 414 -7.07 -45.10 -21.87
CA ASN A 414 -7.64 -46.29 -21.25
C ASN A 414 -7.97 -46.06 -19.76
N TRP A 415 -8.88 -46.88 -19.26
CA TRP A 415 -9.25 -46.94 -17.86
C TRP A 415 -8.48 -48.04 -17.14
N TYR A 416 -8.15 -47.76 -15.88
CA TYR A 416 -7.52 -48.69 -14.96
C TYR A 416 -8.31 -48.76 -13.67
N VAL A 417 -8.72 -49.96 -13.27
CA VAL A 417 -9.36 -50.21 -11.98
C VAL A 417 -8.43 -51.07 -11.13
N TYR A 418 -7.99 -50.55 -9.99
CA TYR A 418 -6.99 -51.19 -9.12
C TYR A 418 -7.31 -51.10 -7.63
#